data_AF-A0A1V4MJM6-F1
#
_entry.id   AF-A0A1V4MJM6-F1
#
_cell.length_a   1.000
_cell.length_b   1.000
_cell.length_c   1.000
_cell.angle_alpha   90.00
_cell.angle_beta   90.00
_cell.angle_gamma   90.00
#
_symmetry.space_group_name_H-M   'P 1'
#
loop_
_entity.id
_entity.type
_entity.pdbx_description
1 polymer ?
#
loop_
_entity_poly.entity_id
_entity_poly.type
_entity_poly.pdbx_seq_one_letter_code
_entity_poly.pdbx_strand_id
1 'polypeptide(L)'
;MAPAAGRAQRNRKGRVETDMIMRSTDGVNSENCRAVEEVIEKRLEEIVTILSSKCQDNSALYDEILSMVERALIRIALQRSCNVKKSAALFLGINRNTLHSKMNKLGIETAEDNR
;
A
#
# COMPACT_ATOMS: atom_id res chain seq x y z
N MET A 1 39.28 -21.76 55.27
CA MET A 1 38.33 -20.64 55.23
C MET A 1 37.83 -20.49 53.79
N ALA A 2 36.52 -20.41 53.60
CA ALA A 2 35.77 -20.66 52.37
C ALA A 2 36.01 -19.64 51.22
N PRO A 3 35.61 -19.96 49.96
CA PRO A 3 35.90 -19.18 48.75
C PRO A 3 34.76 -18.20 48.40
N ALA A 4 35.04 -17.14 47.62
CA ALA A 4 34.01 -16.26 47.06
C ALA A 4 34.21 -16.04 45.56
N ALA A 5 33.94 -17.08 44.78
CA ALA A 5 33.63 -16.98 43.36
C ALA A 5 32.11 -16.78 43.21
N GLY A 6 31.66 -15.54 43.07
CA GLY A 6 30.28 -15.22 42.72
C GLY A 6 30.07 -15.27 41.21
N ARG A 7 29.83 -16.46 40.65
CA ARG A 7 29.20 -16.66 39.32
C ARG A 7 27.69 -16.82 39.53
N ALA A 8 26.92 -16.43 38.50
CA ALA A 8 25.45 -16.49 38.35
C ALA A 8 24.74 -15.26 38.97
N GLN A 9 23.72 -14.65 38.35
CA GLN A 9 22.73 -15.16 37.40
C GLN A 9 22.59 -14.31 36.13
N ARG A 10 22.61 -14.99 34.97
CA ARG A 10 21.88 -14.54 33.76
C ARG A 10 20.41 -14.88 33.98
N ASN A 11 19.60 -13.90 34.34
CA ASN A 11 18.14 -14.04 34.38
C ASN A 11 17.58 -13.91 32.96
N ARG A 12 17.57 -15.02 32.22
CA ARG A 12 16.64 -15.27 31.11
C ARG A 12 15.37 -15.89 31.71
N LYS A 13 14.38 -15.08 32.05
CA LYS A 13 13.02 -15.52 32.41
C LYS A 13 12.11 -14.30 32.46
N GLY A 14 11.01 -14.19 31.74
CA GLY A 14 10.48 -14.91 30.59
C GLY A 14 9.48 -13.92 29.99
N ARG A 15 9.75 -13.50 28.75
CA ARG A 15 8.83 -12.67 27.96
C ARG A 15 7.78 -13.61 27.37
N VAL A 16 6.86 -14.07 28.22
CA VAL A 16 5.76 -14.95 27.81
C VAL A 16 4.48 -14.45 28.47
N GLU A 17 4.11 -13.20 28.17
CA GLU A 17 2.79 -12.68 28.52
C GLU A 17 2.33 -11.59 27.55
N THR A 18 2.54 -11.83 26.25
CA THR A 18 1.96 -10.98 25.19
C THR A 18 1.36 -11.76 24.00
N ASP A 19 1.33 -13.10 24.04
CA ASP A 19 0.75 -13.93 22.98
C ASP A 19 -0.71 -14.32 23.24
N MET A 20 -1.56 -13.36 23.65
CA MET A 20 -2.97 -13.67 23.89
C MET A 20 -3.99 -12.60 23.48
N ILE A 21 -3.73 -11.81 22.43
CA ILE A 21 -4.78 -11.06 21.71
C ILE A 21 -4.48 -11.01 20.21
N MET A 22 -4.66 -12.12 19.50
CA MET A 22 -4.87 -12.17 18.04
C MET A 22 -5.82 -13.35 17.78
N ARG A 23 -7.02 -13.28 18.35
CA ARG A 23 -8.12 -14.19 18.01
C ARG A 23 -8.96 -13.52 16.92
N SER A 24 -8.88 -14.11 15.73
CA SER A 24 -10.00 -14.22 14.78
C SER A 24 -10.52 -12.91 14.15
N THR A 25 -9.85 -12.41 13.12
CA THR A 25 -10.46 -11.49 12.13
C THR A 25 -10.39 -11.98 10.67
N ASP A 26 -9.84 -13.17 10.41
CA ASP A 26 -9.56 -13.60 9.03
C ASP A 26 -10.80 -14.08 8.25
N GLY A 27 -11.90 -14.45 8.92
CA GLY A 27 -13.08 -14.99 8.25
C GLY A 27 -14.02 -13.95 7.63
N VAL A 28 -14.12 -12.75 8.22
CA VAL A 28 -15.06 -11.69 7.77
C VAL A 28 -14.42 -10.79 6.70
N ASN A 29 -13.09 -10.76 6.62
CA ASN A 29 -12.38 -9.93 5.64
C ASN A 29 -12.27 -10.59 4.26
N SER A 30 -12.26 -11.93 4.18
CA SER A 30 -12.08 -12.65 2.91
C SER A 30 -13.25 -12.47 1.94
N GLU A 31 -14.49 -12.53 2.42
CA GLU A 31 -15.69 -12.32 1.59
C GLU A 31 -15.80 -10.88 1.10
N ASN A 32 -15.45 -9.91 1.96
CA ASN A 32 -15.44 -8.49 1.61
C ASN A 32 -14.35 -8.15 0.59
N CYS A 33 -13.15 -8.71 0.75
CA CYS A 33 -12.08 -8.56 -0.25
C CYS A 33 -12.51 -9.11 -1.61
N ARG A 34 -13.13 -10.30 -1.63
CA ARG A 34 -13.63 -10.91 -2.86
C ARG A 34 -14.75 -10.09 -3.52
N ALA A 35 -15.68 -9.57 -2.73
CA ALA A 35 -16.73 -8.69 -3.27
C ALA A 35 -16.15 -7.39 -3.87
N VAL A 36 -15.10 -6.83 -3.27
CA VAL A 36 -14.38 -5.66 -3.81
C VAL A 36 -13.63 -6.02 -5.08
N GLU A 37 -12.97 -7.18 -5.12
CA GLU A 37 -12.31 -7.70 -6.34
C GLU A 37 -13.30 -7.84 -7.49
N GLU A 38 -14.48 -8.46 -7.26
CA GLU A 38 -15.51 -8.61 -8.30
C GLU A 38 -16.02 -7.25 -8.82
N VAL A 39 -16.13 -6.23 -7.94
CA VAL A 39 -16.49 -4.87 -8.36
C VAL A 39 -15.38 -4.24 -9.20
N ILE A 40 -14.13 -4.41 -8.80
CA ILE A 40 -12.97 -3.90 -9.53
C ILE A 40 -12.86 -4.55 -10.90
N GLU A 41 -13.04 -5.87 -11.01
CA GLU A 41 -13.03 -6.61 -12.27
C GLU A 41 -14.09 -6.10 -13.24
N LYS A 42 -15.35 -5.94 -12.80
CA LYS A 42 -16.43 -5.40 -13.63
C LYS A 42 -16.12 -3.99 -14.15
N ARG A 43 -15.56 -3.13 -13.30
CA ARG A 43 -15.19 -1.76 -13.71
C ARG A 43 -13.99 -1.75 -14.65
N LEU A 44 -13.03 -2.65 -14.45
CA LEU A 44 -11.89 -2.81 -15.35
C LEU A 44 -12.33 -3.35 -16.71
N GLU A 45 -13.28 -4.28 -16.78
CA GLU A 45 -13.83 -4.80 -18.04
C GLU A 45 -14.47 -3.67 -18.88
N GLU A 46 -15.24 -2.78 -18.24
CA GLU A 46 -15.78 -1.57 -18.87
C GLU A 46 -14.66 -0.69 -19.45
N ILE A 47 -13.59 -0.44 -18.68
CA ILE A 47 -12.44 0.37 -19.09
C ILE A 47 -11.68 -0.28 -20.25
N VAL A 48 -11.38 -1.58 -20.16
CA VAL A 48 -10.69 -2.36 -21.20
C VAL A 48 -11.47 -2.28 -22.50
N THR A 49 -12.79 -2.50 -22.46
CA THR A 49 -13.64 -2.47 -23.66
C THR A 49 -13.57 -1.11 -24.35
N ILE A 50 -13.61 -0.02 -23.58
CA ILE A 50 -13.49 1.35 -24.11
C ILE A 50 -12.10 1.58 -24.70
N LEU A 51 -11.03 1.18 -24.01
CA LEU A 51 -9.65 1.41 -24.46
C LEU A 51 -9.26 0.53 -25.65
N SER A 52 -9.70 -0.72 -25.71
CA SER A 52 -9.50 -1.63 -26.85
C SER A 52 -10.11 -1.07 -28.14
N SER A 53 -11.19 -0.31 -28.04
CA SER A 53 -11.79 0.35 -29.22
C SER A 53 -10.96 1.54 -29.73
N LYS A 54 -10.08 2.10 -28.88
CA LYS A 54 -9.33 3.33 -29.13
C LYS A 54 -7.85 3.07 -29.42
N CYS A 55 -7.30 1.96 -28.92
CA CYS A 55 -5.89 1.62 -29.02
C CYS A 55 -5.73 0.42 -29.97
N GLN A 56 -5.16 0.66 -31.15
CA GLN A 56 -4.94 -0.35 -32.19
C GLN A 56 -3.77 -1.30 -31.83
N ASP A 57 -2.90 -0.87 -30.91
CA ASP A 57 -1.73 -1.60 -30.44
C ASP A 57 -1.97 -2.17 -29.03
N ASN A 58 -2.25 -3.47 -28.97
CA ASN A 58 -2.56 -4.20 -27.72
C ASN A 58 -1.45 -4.12 -26.64
N SER A 59 -0.23 -3.76 -27.02
CA SER A 59 0.91 -3.62 -26.10
C SER A 59 0.81 -2.41 -25.18
N ALA A 60 0.08 -1.35 -25.57
CA ALA A 60 -0.05 -0.13 -24.76
C ALA A 60 -1.20 -0.18 -23.74
N LEU A 61 -2.17 -1.08 -23.93
CA LEU A 61 -3.40 -1.12 -23.13
C LEU A 61 -3.13 -1.45 -21.66
N TYR A 62 -2.20 -2.38 -21.39
CA TYR A 62 -1.80 -2.71 -20.02
C TYR A 62 -1.20 -1.50 -19.30
N ASP A 63 -0.23 -0.82 -19.92
CA ASP A 63 0.44 0.34 -19.35
C ASP A 63 -0.52 1.52 -19.16
N GLU A 64 -1.48 1.70 -20.06
CA GLU A 64 -2.49 2.75 -19.99
C GLU A 64 -3.45 2.52 -18.81
N ILE A 65 -3.99 1.30 -18.66
CA ILE A 65 -4.84 0.95 -17.52
C ILE A 65 -4.07 1.08 -16.22
N LEU A 66 -2.84 0.54 -16.16
CA LEU A 66 -2.01 0.61 -14.98
C LEU A 66 -1.75 2.07 -14.60
N SER A 67 -1.44 2.93 -15.57
CA SER A 67 -1.25 4.36 -15.35
C SER A 67 -2.51 5.05 -14.83
N MET A 68 -3.70 4.69 -15.33
CA MET A 68 -4.97 5.22 -14.86
C MET A 68 -5.24 4.84 -13.39
N VAL A 69 -5.06 3.56 -13.04
CA VAL A 69 -5.25 3.05 -11.68
C VAL A 69 -4.24 3.66 -10.72
N GLU A 70 -2.96 3.68 -11.09
CA GLU A 70 -1.91 4.31 -10.28
C GLU A 70 -2.18 5.79 -10.04
N ARG A 71 -2.61 6.53 -11.08
CA ARG A 71 -2.97 7.94 -10.96
C ARG A 71 -4.15 8.15 -10.02
N ALA A 72 -5.17 7.30 -10.07
CA ALA A 72 -6.31 7.37 -9.16
C ALA A 72 -5.90 7.13 -7.70
N LEU A 73 -5.10 6.08 -7.44
CA LEU A 73 -4.60 5.76 -6.10
C LEU A 73 -3.76 6.90 -5.51
N ILE A 74 -2.84 7.46 -6.29
CA ILE A 74 -1.99 8.56 -5.85
C ILE A 74 -2.82 9.80 -5.53
N ARG A 75 -3.81 10.14 -6.35
CA ARG A 75 -4.69 11.30 -6.08
C ARG A 75 -5.49 11.11 -4.79
N ILE A 76 -6.05 9.93 -4.56
CA ILE A 76 -6.79 9.62 -3.32
C ILE A 76 -5.87 9.73 -2.10
N ALA A 77 -4.64 9.21 -2.20
CA ALA A 77 -3.66 9.32 -1.12
C ALA A 77 -3.28 10.77 -0.84
N LEU A 78 -3.01 11.57 -1.88
CA LEU A 78 -2.71 12.99 -1.73
C LEU A 78 -3.88 13.77 -1.11
N GLN A 79 -5.11 13.50 -1.53
CA GLN A 79 -6.30 14.12 -0.94
C GLN A 79 -6.44 13.80 0.55
N ARG A 80 -6.23 12.55 0.95
CA ARG A 80 -6.28 12.14 2.37
C ARG A 80 -5.12 12.67 3.20
N SER A 81 -4.00 12.96 2.56
CA SER A 81 -2.78 13.45 3.19
C SER A 81 -2.60 14.96 3.10
N CYS A 82 -3.65 15.71 2.78
CA CYS A 82 -3.59 17.17 2.60
C CYS A 82 -2.47 17.63 1.65
N ASN A 83 -2.26 16.88 0.55
CA ASN A 83 -1.18 17.07 -0.43
C ASN A 83 0.26 16.89 0.10
N VAL A 84 0.45 16.31 1.29
CA VAL A 84 1.78 16.03 1.84
C VAL A 84 2.35 14.71 1.28
N LYS A 85 3.37 14.80 0.41
CA LYS A 85 4.02 13.64 -0.25
C LYS A 85 4.44 12.54 0.74
N LYS A 86 5.02 12.91 1.89
CA LYS A 86 5.47 11.93 2.91
C LYS A 86 4.29 11.17 3.53
N SER A 87 3.20 11.87 3.84
CA SER A 87 2.00 11.25 4.42
C SER A 87 1.29 10.37 3.39
N ALA A 88 1.21 10.81 2.12
CA ALA A 88 0.60 10.01 1.06
C ALA A 88 1.38 8.71 0.80
N ALA A 89 2.71 8.78 0.84
CA ALA A 89 3.56 7.59 0.71
C ALA A 89 3.34 6.60 1.86
N LEU A 90 3.22 7.11 3.09
CA LEU A 90 2.89 6.29 4.27
C LEU A 90 1.49 5.69 4.16
N PHE A 91 0.50 6.45 3.66
CA PHE A 91 -0.87 5.98 3.45
C PHE A 91 -0.93 4.82 2.44
N LEU A 92 -0.15 4.91 1.37
CA LEU A 92 -0.05 3.86 0.36
C LEU A 92 0.91 2.72 0.75
N GLY A 93 1.68 2.87 1.82
CA GLY A 93 2.68 1.88 2.25
C GLY A 93 3.88 1.75 1.30
N ILE A 94 4.18 2.78 0.50
CA ILE A 94 5.32 2.79 -0.43
C ILE A 94 6.39 3.79 0.00
N ASN A 95 7.61 3.62 -0.50
CA ASN A 95 8.67 4.60 -0.26
C ASN A 95 8.32 5.96 -0.90
N ARG A 96 8.58 7.08 -0.20
CA ARG A 96 8.43 8.45 -0.71
C ARG A 96 9.12 8.64 -2.06
N ASN A 97 10.30 8.06 -2.25
CA ASN A 97 11.05 8.19 -3.50
C ASN A 97 10.34 7.49 -4.67
N THR A 98 9.69 6.35 -4.38
CA THR A 98 8.87 5.63 -5.35
C THR A 98 7.63 6.43 -5.69
N LEU A 99 6.94 6.98 -4.68
CA LEU A 99 5.78 7.85 -4.90
C LEU A 99 6.17 9.04 -5.78
N HIS A 100 7.28 9.72 -5.47
CA HIS A 100 7.78 10.85 -6.25
C HIS A 100 8.09 10.48 -7.70
N SER A 101 8.79 9.36 -7.92
CA SER A 101 9.08 8.87 -9.27
C SER A 101 7.81 8.55 -10.05
N LYS A 102 6.80 7.94 -9.40
CA LYS A 102 5.49 7.65 -10.01
C LYS A 102 4.72 8.92 -10.33
N MET A 103 4.70 9.90 -9.42
CA MET A 103 4.08 11.20 -9.65
C MET A 103 4.67 11.90 -10.88
N ASN A 104 6.01 11.92 -11.00
CA ASN A 104 6.69 12.53 -12.15
C ASN A 104 6.37 11.81 -13.46
N LYS A 105 6.39 10.47 -13.47
CA LYS A 105 6.03 9.66 -14.65
C LYS A 105 4.58 9.89 -15.09
N LEU A 106 3.68 10.05 -14.13
CA LEU A 106 2.25 10.20 -14.37
C LEU A 106 1.80 11.66 -14.54
N GLY A 107 2.72 12.64 -14.42
CA GLY A 107 2.41 14.07 -14.51
C GLY A 107 1.48 14.57 -13.40
N ILE A 108 1.60 14.01 -12.19
CA ILE A 108 0.77 14.38 -11.03
C ILE A 108 1.52 15.43 -10.22
N GLU A 109 1.08 16.67 -10.33
CA GLU A 109 1.61 17.78 -9.53
C GLU A 109 0.87 17.90 -8.21
N THR A 110 1.60 18.20 -7.15
CA THR A 110 1.02 18.61 -5.86
C THR A 110 0.95 20.13 -5.79
N ALA A 111 -0.03 20.66 -5.06
CA ALA A 111 -0.19 22.10 -4.86
C ALA A 111 1.08 22.81 -4.31
N GLU A 112 1.97 22.06 -3.64
CA GLU A 112 3.24 22.57 -3.08
C GLU A 112 4.37 22.74 -4.12
N ASP A 113 4.27 22.19 -5.34
CA ASP A 113 5.31 22.40 -6.38
C ASP A 113 5.19 23.78 -7.07
N ASN A 114 4.14 24.55 -6.77
CA ASN A 114 3.91 25.88 -7.33
C ASN A 114 4.29 27.01 -6.34
N ARG A 115 5.21 26.76 -5.40
CA ARG A 115 5.61 27.71 -4.36
C ARG A 115 7.11 27.84 -4.20
#